data_AF-A0A960FQ27-F1
#
_entry.id   AF-A0A960FQ27-F1
#
_cell.length_a   1.000
_cell.length_b   1.000
_cell.length_c   1.000
_cell.angle_alpha   90.00
_cell.angle_beta   90.00
_cell.angle_gamma   90.00
#
_symmetry.space_group_name_H-M   'P 1'
#
loop_
_entity.id
_entity.type
_entity.pdbx_description
1 polymer ?
#
loop_
_entity_poly.entity_id
_entity_poly.type
_entity_poly.pdbx_seq_one_letter_code
_entity_poly.pdbx_strand_id
1 'polypeptide(L)'
;DEARLEAVDRVEAGDAVRASPALLPLLAERPELFPLDAGSHPHVRRASADDVDVVILDEEAATEWDDDDLRSFHDGMVALGFRRVFTSEGIQVYRRG
;
A
#
# COMPACT_ATOMS: atom_id res chain seq x y z
N ASP A 1 -8.47 -12.59 -4.50
CA ASP A 1 -8.82 -12.51 -3.06
C ASP A 1 -7.79 -13.13 -2.14
N GLU A 2 -7.25 -14.32 -2.44
CA GLU A 2 -6.19 -14.94 -1.62
C GLU A 2 -4.98 -14.01 -1.41
N ALA A 3 -4.48 -13.36 -2.46
CA ALA A 3 -3.37 -12.40 -2.35
C ALA A 3 -3.68 -11.19 -1.44
N ARG A 4 -4.94 -10.73 -1.40
CA ARG A 4 -5.37 -9.65 -0.51
C ARG A 4 -5.38 -10.09 0.95
N LEU A 5 -5.84 -11.32 1.23
CA LEU A 5 -5.80 -11.90 2.57
C LEU A 5 -4.35 -12.10 3.04
N GLU A 6 -3.50 -12.68 2.19
CA GLU A 6 -2.09 -12.89 2.54
C GLU A 6 -1.37 -11.55 2.78
N ALA A 7 -1.66 -10.51 1.99
CA ALA A 7 -1.12 -9.18 2.20
C ALA A 7 -1.52 -8.61 3.58
N VAL A 8 -2.78 -8.79 3.99
CA VAL A 8 -3.29 -8.35 5.31
C VAL A 8 -2.66 -9.13 6.45
N ASP A 9 -2.37 -10.43 6.26
CA ASP A 9 -1.68 -11.26 7.26
C ASP A 9 -0.24 -10.81 7.52
N ARG A 10 0.36 -10.02 6.62
CA ARG A 10 1.69 -9.42 6.83
C ARG A 10 1.66 -8.15 7.70
N VAL A 11 0.48 -7.63 8.02
CA VAL A 11 0.31 -6.39 8.80
C VAL A 11 0.20 -6.72 10.28
N GLU A 12 1.03 -6.08 11.11
CA GLU A 12 0.98 -6.26 12.56
C GLU A 12 -0.19 -5.49 13.18
N ALA A 13 -0.75 -6.01 14.29
CA ALA A 13 -1.97 -5.47 14.90
C ALA A 13 -1.87 -3.98 15.29
N GLY A 14 -0.65 -3.49 15.56
CA GLY A 14 -0.38 -2.11 15.93
C GLY A 14 0.07 -1.20 14.78
N ASP A 15 0.25 -1.71 13.57
CA ASP A 15 0.72 -0.89 12.44
C ASP A 15 -0.36 0.14 12.03
N ALA A 16 0.06 1.38 11.78
CA ALA A 16 -0.75 2.36 11.07
C ALA A 16 -0.71 2.06 9.55
N VAL A 17 -1.87 1.86 8.94
CA VAL A 17 -1.97 1.31 7.58
C VAL A 17 -2.61 2.29 6.61
N ARG A 18 -2.01 2.46 5.44
CA ARG A 18 -2.68 3.05 4.27
C ARG A 18 -2.88 2.02 3.18
N ALA A 19 -4.12 1.75 2.80
CA ALA A 19 -4.42 0.66 1.87
C ALA A 19 -5.39 1.06 0.77
N SER A 20 -5.25 0.43 -0.41
CA SER A 20 -6.23 0.57 -1.50
C SER A 20 -7.64 0.19 -1.01
N PRO A 21 -8.71 0.82 -1.55
CA PRO A 21 -10.07 0.70 -1.00
C PRO A 21 -10.59 -0.72 -0.80
N ALA A 22 -10.24 -1.66 -1.70
CA ALA A 22 -10.68 -3.05 -1.63
C ALA A 22 -10.15 -3.81 -0.39
N LEU A 23 -9.05 -3.36 0.21
CA LEU A 23 -8.47 -3.98 1.41
C LEU A 23 -9.01 -3.38 2.72
N LEU A 24 -9.67 -2.22 2.68
CA LEU A 24 -10.13 -1.52 3.90
C LEU A 24 -11.06 -2.39 4.76
N PRO A 25 -12.04 -3.14 4.21
CA PRO A 25 -12.88 -4.00 5.03
C PRO A 25 -12.10 -5.10 5.78
N LEU A 26 -10.99 -5.59 5.19
CA LEU A 26 -10.14 -6.63 5.78
C LEU A 26 -9.23 -6.07 6.89
N LEU A 27 -9.04 -4.75 6.93
CA LEU A 27 -8.20 -4.03 7.88
C LEU A 27 -9.03 -3.22 8.89
N ALA A 28 -10.34 -3.41 8.95
CA ALA A 28 -11.25 -2.57 9.73
C ALA A 28 -10.94 -2.55 11.25
N GLU A 29 -10.25 -3.57 11.75
CA GLU A 29 -9.84 -3.66 13.16
C GLU A 29 -8.52 -2.94 13.47
N ARG A 30 -7.84 -2.36 12.47
CA ARG A 30 -6.58 -1.64 12.68
C ARG A 30 -6.83 -0.31 13.39
N PRO A 31 -5.96 0.07 14.35
CA PRO A 31 -6.15 1.29 15.14
C PRO A 31 -6.10 2.55 14.28
N GLU A 32 -5.22 2.56 13.27
CA GLU A 32 -5.08 3.65 12.30
C GLU A 32 -5.13 3.08 10.89
N LEU A 33 -6.17 3.46 10.16
CA LEU A 33 -6.44 2.99 8.80
C LEU A 33 -6.82 4.16 7.90
N PHE A 34 -6.06 4.34 6.83
CA PHE A 34 -6.23 5.40 5.84
C PHE A 34 -6.45 4.82 4.44
N PRO A 35 -7.30 5.45 3.62
CA PRO A 35 -7.41 5.06 2.22
C PRO A 35 -6.16 5.49 1.44
N LEU A 36 -5.65 4.58 0.59
CA LEU A 36 -4.71 4.90 -0.47
C LEU A 36 -5.49 5.34 -1.71
N ASP A 37 -5.31 6.60 -2.07
CA ASP A 37 -5.92 7.20 -3.26
C ASP A 37 -4.92 7.10 -4.42
N ALA A 38 -5.10 6.08 -5.25
CA ALA A 38 -4.39 5.94 -6.51
C ALA A 38 -5.11 6.77 -7.58
N GLY A 39 -4.96 8.09 -7.50
CA GLY A 39 -5.44 9.01 -8.55
C GLY A 39 -4.63 8.83 -9.85
N SER A 40 -4.65 9.83 -10.75
CA SER A 40 -4.04 9.69 -12.08
C SER A 40 -2.53 9.49 -12.12
N HIS A 41 -1.81 9.76 -11.03
CA HIS A 41 -0.35 9.60 -10.96
C HIS A 41 0.09 9.16 -9.55
N PRO A 42 1.25 8.50 -9.42
CA PRO A 42 1.79 8.06 -8.15
C PRO A 42 2.16 9.23 -7.22
N HIS A 43 1.65 9.20 -5.99
CA HIS A 43 1.86 10.27 -5.01
C HIS A 43 2.44 9.74 -3.69
N VAL A 44 3.68 9.23 -3.74
CA VAL A 44 4.35 8.53 -2.62
C VAL A 44 4.39 9.31 -1.30
N ARG A 45 4.52 10.64 -1.35
CA ARG A 45 4.49 11.49 -0.13
C ARG A 45 3.15 11.47 0.58
N ARG A 46 2.06 11.31 -0.17
CA ARG A 46 0.71 11.16 0.39
C ARG A 46 0.49 9.73 0.85
N ALA A 47 1.04 8.76 0.11
CA ALA A 47 1.01 7.35 0.51
C ALA A 47 1.71 7.11 1.85
N SER A 48 2.80 7.82 2.13
CA SER A 48 3.59 7.72 3.37
C SER A 48 3.28 8.80 4.43
N ALA A 49 2.20 9.57 4.25
CA ALA A 49 1.82 10.62 5.20
C ALA A 49 1.22 10.01 6.48
N ASP A 50 1.06 10.83 7.52
CA ASP A 50 0.39 10.45 8.77
C ASP A 50 1.11 9.32 9.52
N ASP A 51 2.44 9.32 9.45
CA ASP A 51 3.32 8.36 10.13
C ASP A 51 2.98 6.88 9.92
N VAL A 52 2.37 6.55 8.77
CA VAL A 52 2.01 5.17 8.43
C VAL A 52 3.22 4.23 8.41
N ASP A 53 3.02 3.04 8.94
CA ASP A 53 4.00 1.95 9.00
C ASP A 53 3.92 1.06 7.76
N VAL A 54 2.71 0.88 7.22
CA VAL A 54 2.44 -0.03 6.10
C VAL A 54 1.62 0.67 5.02
N VAL A 55 2.05 0.51 3.77
CA VAL A 55 1.29 0.91 2.58
C VAL A 55 0.95 -0.33 1.76
N ILE A 56 -0.33 -0.54 1.48
CA ILE A 56 -0.81 -1.64 0.63
C ILE A 56 -1.43 -1.07 -0.64
N LEU A 57 -0.78 -1.30 -1.78
CA LEU A 57 -1.31 -0.98 -3.10
C LEU A 57 -1.97 -2.21 -3.69
N ASP A 58 -3.22 -2.06 -4.10
CA ASP A 58 -3.90 -2.92 -5.07
C ASP A 58 -3.83 -2.22 -6.42
N GLU A 59 -3.12 -2.81 -7.38
CA GLU A 59 -2.97 -2.27 -8.74
C GLU A 59 -4.32 -2.16 -9.47
N GLU A 60 -5.34 -2.94 -9.11
CA GLU A 60 -6.70 -2.78 -9.65
C GLU A 60 -7.33 -1.45 -9.23
N ALA A 61 -6.86 -0.81 -8.15
CA ALA A 61 -7.28 0.53 -7.77
C ALA A 61 -6.47 1.62 -8.51
N ALA A 62 -5.35 1.28 -9.14
CA ALA A 62 -4.45 2.18 -9.86
C ALA A 62 -4.57 2.01 -11.38
N THR A 63 -5.80 1.91 -11.90
CA THR A 63 -6.07 1.57 -13.32
C THR A 63 -5.50 2.58 -14.33
N GLU A 64 -5.18 3.79 -13.90
CA GLU A 64 -4.58 4.84 -14.74
C GLU A 64 -3.04 4.78 -14.77
N TRP A 65 -2.41 4.00 -13.88
CA TRP A 65 -0.96 3.92 -13.80
C TRP A 65 -0.45 2.89 -14.81
N ASP A 66 0.61 3.26 -15.52
CA ASP A 66 1.37 2.31 -16.33
C ASP A 66 2.53 1.67 -15.53
N ASP A 67 3.31 0.83 -16.22
CA ASP A 67 4.46 0.15 -15.62
C ASP A 67 5.54 1.14 -15.11
N ASP A 68 5.66 2.31 -15.74
CA ASP A 68 6.63 3.34 -15.35
C ASP A 68 6.13 4.13 -14.13
N ASP A 69 4.82 4.36 -14.01
CA ASP A 69 4.19 4.90 -12.80
C ASP A 69 4.34 3.94 -11.61
N LEU A 70 4.10 2.64 -11.81
CA LEU A 70 4.29 1.63 -10.77
C LEU A 70 5.76 1.55 -10.32
N ARG A 71 6.69 1.64 -11.26
CA ARG A 71 8.13 1.71 -10.95
C ARG A 71 8.48 2.99 -10.20
N SER A 72 7.95 4.13 -10.62
CA SER A 72 8.15 5.42 -9.96
C SER A 72 7.60 5.44 -8.53
N PHE A 73 6.44 4.81 -8.31
CA PHE A 73 5.87 4.61 -6.98
C PHE A 73 6.79 3.74 -6.12
N HIS A 74 7.25 2.61 -6.65
CA HIS A 74 8.17 1.72 -5.94
C HIS A 74 9.46 2.44 -5.51
N ASP A 75 10.12 3.09 -6.46
CA ASP A 75 11.37 3.81 -6.21
C ASP A 75 11.17 4.94 -5.20
N GLY A 76 10.04 5.65 -5.29
CA GLY A 76 9.68 6.69 -4.34
C GLY A 76 9.41 6.15 -2.94
N MET A 77 8.74 5.01 -2.78
CA MET A 77 8.56 4.36 -1.48
C MET A 77 9.89 3.93 -0.88
N VAL A 78 10.79 3.36 -1.68
CA VAL A 78 12.15 2.98 -1.26
C VAL A 78 12.95 4.21 -0.81
N ALA A 79 12.90 5.31 -1.55
CA ALA A 79 13.56 6.56 -1.19
C ALA A 79 13.04 7.17 0.13
N LEU A 80 11.81 6.83 0.54
CA LEU A 80 11.20 7.25 1.80
C LEU A 80 11.47 6.28 2.97
N GLY A 81 12.30 5.26 2.77
CA GLY A 81 12.67 4.30 3.80
C GLY A 81 11.71 3.11 3.93
N PHE A 82 10.79 2.94 2.99
CA PHE A 82 9.96 1.73 2.95
C PHE A 82 10.65 0.61 2.18
N ARG A 83 10.34 -0.62 2.54
CA ARG A 83 10.75 -1.82 1.83
C ARG A 83 9.52 -2.57 1.36
N ARG A 84 9.52 -3.04 0.10
CA ARG A 84 8.50 -3.98 -0.38
C ARG A 84 8.72 -5.36 0.26
N VAL A 85 7.74 -5.84 1.01
CA VAL A 85 7.79 -7.11 1.74
C VAL A 85 6.86 -8.19 1.15
N PHE A 86 5.96 -7.78 0.26
CA PHE A 86 5.06 -8.66 -0.46
C PHE A 86 4.75 -8.12 -1.85
N THR A 87 4.67 -9.01 -2.83
CA THR A 87 4.14 -8.74 -4.16
C THR A 87 3.52 -10.01 -4.73
N SER A 88 2.22 -9.98 -5.04
CA SER A 88 1.51 -11.09 -5.66
C SER A 88 0.20 -10.59 -6.26
N GLU A 89 -0.16 -11.05 -7.46
CA GLU A 89 -1.43 -10.73 -8.12
C GLU A 89 -1.80 -9.22 -8.11
N GLY A 90 -0.83 -8.35 -8.39
CA GLY A 90 -1.03 -6.89 -8.39
C GLY A 90 -1.19 -6.26 -7.00
N ILE A 91 -1.06 -7.04 -5.93
CA ILE A 91 -1.00 -6.53 -4.55
C ILE A 91 0.46 -6.30 -4.17
N GLN A 92 0.78 -5.11 -3.66
CA GLN A 92 2.11 -4.76 -3.17
C GLN A 92 2.02 -4.25 -1.73
N VAL A 93 2.83 -4.81 -0.83
CA VAL A 93 2.94 -4.33 0.56
C VAL A 93 4.30 -3.72 0.79
N TYR A 94 4.30 -2.48 1.26
CA TYR A 94 5.47 -1.72 1.66
C TYR A 94 5.44 -1.53 3.17
N ARG A 95 6.55 -1.81 3.84
CA ARG A 95 6.71 -1.60 5.29
C ARG A 95 7.83 -0.62 5.57
N ARG A 96 7.61 0.31 6.49
CA ARG A 96 8.63 1.25 6.96
C ARG A 96 9.75 0.48 7.67
N GLY A 97 11.00 0.75 7.27
CA GLY A 97 12.20 0.10 7.81
C GLY A 97 12.96 0.97 8.79
#